data_AF-A0A239EXA5-F1
#
_entry.id   AF-A0A239EXA5-F1
#
_cell.length_a   1.000
_cell.length_b   1.000
_cell.length_c   1.000
_cell.angle_alpha   90.00
_cell.angle_beta   90.00
_cell.angle_gamma   90.00
#
_symmetry.space_group_name_H-M   'P 1'
#
loop_
_entity.id
_entity.type
_entity.pdbx_description
1 polymer ?
#
loop_
_entity_poly.entity_id
_entity_poly.type
_entity_poly.pdbx_seq_one_letter_code
_entity_poly.pdbx_strand_id
1 'polypeptide(L)'
;MTTEQDKSRELDAELEAFFQSARDVGGDPSPALLSRVLADAYAEQDALVVSDAAPEAMPVPVPEAPRRGLFAGLLQAVGGWPAMAGLVTATAAGIWIGYNPPAAFDTFSETFVGGSYALTADDSLSMASSLPDYAFLLSDS
;
A
#
# COMPACT_ATOMS: atom_id res chain seq x y z
N MET A 1 8.46 29.34 -9.95
CA MET A 1 8.25 28.97 -8.53
C MET A 1 6.88 29.43 -7.99
N THR A 2 5.95 29.87 -8.85
CA THR A 2 4.65 30.46 -8.44
C THR A 2 3.43 29.56 -8.73
N THR A 3 3.57 28.54 -9.57
CA THR A 3 2.45 27.69 -10.03
C THR A 3 2.00 26.65 -9.00
N GLU A 4 2.91 26.14 -8.18
CA GLU A 4 2.59 25.14 -7.14
C GLU A 4 1.84 25.76 -5.95
N GLN A 5 2.24 26.97 -5.57
CA GLN A 5 1.61 27.75 -4.49
C GLN A 5 0.18 28.21 -4.84
N ASP A 6 -0.12 28.38 -6.12
CA ASP A 6 -1.45 28.77 -6.57
C ASP A 6 -2.42 27.60 -6.45
N LYS A 7 -1.99 26.41 -6.89
CA LYS A 7 -2.76 25.17 -6.79
C LYS A 7 -3.03 24.74 -5.35
N SER A 8 -2.08 24.93 -4.44
CA SER A 8 -2.31 24.63 -3.01
C SER A 8 -3.34 25.56 -2.39
N ARG A 9 -3.32 26.85 -2.75
CA ARG A 9 -4.31 27.83 -2.26
C ARG A 9 -5.70 27.57 -2.80
N GLU A 10 -5.80 27.17 -4.07
CA GLU A 10 -7.05 26.75 -4.69
C GLU A 10 -7.62 25.52 -3.98
N LEU A 11 -6.79 24.51 -3.73
CA LEU A 11 -7.18 23.30 -3.00
C LEU A 11 -7.63 23.61 -1.57
N ASP A 12 -6.90 24.47 -0.84
CA ASP A 12 -7.26 24.88 0.52
C ASP A 12 -8.62 25.59 0.55
N ALA A 13 -8.89 26.44 -0.44
CA ALA A 13 -10.18 27.13 -0.56
C ALA A 13 -11.33 26.17 -0.88
N GLU A 14 -11.09 25.16 -1.71
CA GLU A 14 -12.07 24.13 -2.04
C GLU A 14 -12.38 23.25 -0.82
N LEU A 15 -11.35 22.83 -0.08
CA LEU A 15 -11.51 22.07 1.17
C LEU A 15 -12.27 22.86 2.24
N GLU A 16 -11.97 24.15 2.41
CA GLU A 16 -12.70 24.99 3.36
C GLU A 16 -14.20 25.07 3.02
N ALA A 17 -14.55 25.17 1.73
CA ALA A 17 -15.95 25.15 1.30
C ALA A 17 -16.64 23.82 1.67
N PHE A 18 -15.97 22.67 1.49
CA PHE A 18 -16.50 21.38 1.91
C PHE A 18 -16.65 21.29 3.44
N PHE A 19 -15.66 21.74 4.22
CA PHE A 19 -15.74 21.73 5.69
C PHE A 19 -16.82 22.67 6.24
N GLN A 20 -17.05 23.81 5.58
CA GLN A 20 -18.13 24.71 5.92
C GLN A 20 -19.48 24.04 5.68
N SER A 21 -19.66 23.41 4.52
CA SER A 21 -20.89 22.65 4.23
C SER A 21 -21.14 21.51 5.23
N ALA A 22 -20.07 20.81 5.66
CA ALA A 22 -20.17 19.73 6.62
C ALA A 22 -20.55 20.22 8.03
N ARG A 23 -20.06 21.40 8.44
CA ARG A 23 -20.43 22.05 9.70
C ARG A 23 -21.90 22.48 9.74
N ASP A 24 -22.42 22.98 8.61
CA ASP A 24 -23.82 23.41 8.51
C ASP A 24 -24.82 22.23 8.55
N VAL A 25 -24.37 21.03 8.14
CA VAL A 25 -25.17 19.79 8.14
C VAL A 25 -25.03 19.01 9.45
N GLY A 26 -23.93 19.21 10.19
CA GLY A 26 -23.62 18.49 11.42
C GLY A 26 -24.42 18.97 12.62
N GLY A 27 -25.48 18.25 13.00
CA GLY A 27 -26.13 18.41 14.30
C GLY A 27 -25.28 17.84 15.44
N ASP A 28 -25.63 18.19 16.69
CA ASP A 28 -24.95 17.63 17.86
C ASP A 28 -25.04 16.10 17.88
N PRO A 29 -23.92 15.40 18.14
CA PRO A 29 -23.92 13.95 18.24
C PRO A 29 -24.86 13.49 19.36
N SER A 30 -25.54 12.36 19.14
CA SER A 30 -26.47 11.87 20.15
C SER A 30 -25.74 11.53 21.46
N PRO A 31 -26.36 11.76 22.64
CA PRO A 31 -25.75 11.41 23.92
C PRO A 31 -25.34 9.94 24.02
N ALA A 32 -26.11 9.04 23.38
CA ALA A 32 -25.81 7.62 23.31
C ALA A 32 -24.54 7.31 22.50
N LEU A 33 -24.32 8.04 21.40
CA LEU A 33 -23.08 7.94 20.63
C LEU A 33 -21.89 8.42 21.47
N LEU A 34 -22.01 9.58 22.12
CA LEU A 34 -20.95 10.11 22.99
C LEU A 34 -20.61 9.16 24.13
N SER A 35 -21.61 8.58 24.81
CA SER A 35 -21.37 7.61 25.88
C SER A 35 -20.64 6.37 25.38
N ARG A 36 -20.97 5.92 24.16
CA ARG A 36 -20.33 4.74 23.56
C ARG A 36 -18.90 5.04 23.13
N VAL A 37 -18.64 6.22 22.56
CA VAL A 37 -17.29 6.68 22.19
C VAL A 37 -16.42 6.81 23.44
N LEU A 38 -16.94 7.38 24.52
CA LEU A 38 -16.20 7.48 25.79
C LEU A 38 -15.90 6.10 26.38
N ALA A 39 -16.87 5.18 26.39
CA ALA A 39 -16.64 3.81 26.85
C ALA A 39 -15.55 3.09 26.03
N ASP A 40 -15.55 3.28 24.71
CA ASP A 40 -14.53 2.72 23.81
C ASP A 40 -13.14 3.33 24.07
N ALA A 41 -13.09 4.66 24.24
CA ALA A 41 -11.85 5.37 24.57
C ALA A 41 -11.26 4.90 25.91
N TYR A 42 -12.08 4.68 26.94
CA TYR A 42 -11.60 4.14 28.22
C TYR A 42 -11.06 2.72 28.08
N ALA A 43 -11.72 1.86 27.29
CA ALA A 43 -11.24 0.51 27.05
C ALA A 43 -9.87 0.49 26.33
N GLU A 44 -9.66 1.39 25.37
CA GLU A 44 -8.37 1.55 24.69
C GLU A 44 -7.30 2.16 25.59
N GLN A 45 -7.64 3.15 26.42
CA GLN A 45 -6.71 3.71 27.42
C GLN A 45 -6.23 2.63 28.40
N ASP A 46 -7.13 1.79 28.90
CA ASP A 46 -6.77 0.68 29.78
C ASP A 46 -5.89 -0.35 29.06
N ALA A 47 -6.18 -0.66 27.80
CA ALA A 47 -5.37 -1.59 27.00
C ALA A 47 -3.94 -1.06 26.74
N LEU A 48 -3.79 0.25 26.51
CA LEU A 48 -2.48 0.89 26.34
C LEU A 48 -1.70 0.93 27.66
N VAL A 49 -2.36 1.22 28.79
CA VAL A 49 -1.73 1.20 30.12
C VAL A 49 -1.24 -0.21 30.49
N VAL A 50 -2.02 -1.26 30.15
CA VAL A 50 -1.61 -2.66 30.34
C VAL A 50 -0.44 -3.06 29.43
N SER A 51 -0.27 -2.41 28.28
CA SER A 51 0.86 -2.68 27.38
C SER A 51 2.18 -2.06 27.84
N ASP A 52 2.12 -0.95 28.59
CA ASP A 52 3.29 -0.19 29.06
C ASP A 52 3.72 -0.60 30.49
N ALA A 53 2.75 -0.95 31.33
CA ALA A 53 3.01 -1.62 32.59
C ALA A 53 3.13 -3.12 32.33
N ALA A 54 4.33 -3.63 32.03
CA ALA A 54 4.60 -5.06 32.22
C ALA A 54 4.54 -5.38 33.72
N PRO A 55 3.54 -6.13 34.22
CA PRO A 55 3.56 -6.55 35.60
C PRO A 55 3.87 -8.05 35.61
N GLU A 56 4.99 -8.42 36.21
CA GLU A 56 5.04 -9.69 36.92
C GLU A 56 3.96 -9.64 38.01
N ALA A 57 2.72 -9.97 37.67
CA ALA A 57 1.63 -10.04 38.64
C ALA A 57 0.73 -11.25 38.34
N MET A 58 0.43 -11.94 39.44
CA MET A 58 -0.25 -13.23 39.55
C MET A 58 -1.49 -13.40 38.65
N PRO A 59 -1.81 -14.64 38.25
CA PRO A 59 -2.95 -14.91 37.38
C PRO A 59 -4.26 -14.63 38.13
N VAL A 60 -4.92 -13.54 37.78
CA VAL A 60 -6.34 -13.30 38.06
C VAL A 60 -7.14 -14.01 36.97
N PRO A 61 -8.22 -14.76 37.29
CA PRO A 61 -9.03 -15.42 36.28
C PRO A 61 -9.77 -14.37 35.44
N VAL A 62 -9.29 -14.14 34.22
CA VAL A 62 -9.93 -13.28 33.22
C VAL A 62 -11.09 -14.07 32.59
N PRO A 63 -12.31 -13.50 32.50
CA PRO A 63 -13.42 -14.15 31.78
C PRO A 63 -13.01 -14.40 30.33
N GLU A 64 -13.33 -15.59 29.81
CA GLU A 64 -12.95 -16.01 28.46
C GLU A 64 -13.42 -14.99 27.42
N ALA A 65 -12.45 -14.24 26.86
CA ALA A 65 -12.72 -13.37 25.74
C ALA A 65 -13.27 -14.21 24.57
N PRO A 66 -14.25 -13.70 23.80
CA PRO A 66 -14.77 -14.42 22.65
C PRO A 66 -13.61 -14.81 21.74
N ARG A 67 -13.60 -16.07 21.29
CA ARG A 67 -12.55 -16.65 20.44
C ARG A 67 -12.38 -15.79 19.20
N ARG A 68 -11.50 -14.78 19.28
CA ARG A 68 -11.07 -13.95 18.16
C ARG A 68 -10.49 -14.93 17.14
N GLY A 69 -11.10 -14.99 15.96
CA GLY A 69 -10.69 -15.93 14.91
C GLY A 69 -9.21 -15.78 14.61
N LEU A 70 -8.57 -16.84 14.10
CA LEU A 70 -7.12 -16.90 13.87
C LEU A 70 -6.59 -15.68 13.09
N PHE A 71 -7.39 -15.14 12.16
CA PHE A 71 -7.11 -13.89 11.44
C PHE A 71 -7.04 -12.65 12.33
N ALA A 72 -7.93 -12.52 13.31
CA ALA A 72 -7.92 -11.40 14.25
C ALA A 72 -6.68 -11.44 15.16
N GLY A 73 -6.21 -12.64 15.53
CA GLY A 73 -4.95 -12.81 16.27
C GLY A 73 -3.72 -12.42 15.43
N LEU A 74 -3.72 -12.75 14.12
CA LEU A 74 -2.68 -12.33 13.18
C LEU A 74 -2.67 -10.80 12.97
N LEU A 75 -3.85 -10.19 12.80
CA LEU A 75 -3.96 -8.73 12.74
C LEU A 75 -3.46 -8.08 14.03
N GLN A 76 -3.82 -8.59 15.20
CA GLN A 76 -3.34 -8.06 16.48
C GLN A 76 -1.81 -8.18 16.62
N ALA A 77 -1.23 -9.29 16.18
CA ALA A 77 0.22 -9.52 16.21
C ALA A 77 1.00 -8.60 15.26
N VAL A 78 0.39 -8.15 14.17
CA VAL A 78 1.00 -7.26 13.17
C VAL A 78 0.79 -5.76 13.53
N GLY A 79 -0.02 -5.45 14.54
CA GLY A 79 -0.24 -4.08 15.02
C GLY A 79 -1.70 -3.61 15.01
N GLY A 80 -2.65 -4.49 14.70
CA GLY A 80 -4.10 -4.24 14.72
C GLY A 80 -4.63 -3.56 13.45
N TRP A 81 -5.73 -2.83 13.60
CA TRP A 81 -6.36 -2.05 12.52
C TRP A 81 -5.42 -1.03 11.82
N PRO A 82 -4.45 -0.37 12.50
CA PRO A 82 -3.51 0.54 11.86
C PRO A 82 -2.63 -0.15 10.81
N ALA A 83 -2.20 -1.40 11.07
CA ALA A 83 -1.40 -2.15 10.12
C ALA A 83 -2.18 -2.48 8.84
N MET A 84 -3.47 -2.79 8.96
CA MET A 84 -4.36 -2.98 7.81
C MET A 84 -4.58 -1.68 7.03
N ALA A 85 -4.79 -0.56 7.72
CA ALA A 85 -4.89 0.75 7.08
C ALA A 85 -3.60 1.09 6.31
N GLY A 86 -2.44 0.79 6.88
CA GLY A 86 -1.13 0.93 6.22
C GLY A 86 -1.01 0.05 4.97
N LEU A 87 -1.41 -1.23 5.05
CA LEU A 87 -1.39 -2.17 3.93
C LEU A 87 -2.29 -1.71 2.77
N VAL A 88 -3.51 -1.26 3.08
CA VAL A 88 -4.45 -0.72 2.08
C VAL A 88 -3.89 0.55 1.45
N THR A 89 -3.29 1.43 2.25
CA THR A 89 -2.67 2.66 1.72
C THR A 89 -1.46 2.36 0.85
N ALA A 90 -0.60 1.41 1.25
CA ALA A 90 0.56 0.98 0.47
C ALA A 90 0.17 0.32 -0.86
N THR A 91 -0.91 -0.47 -0.87
CA THR A 91 -1.43 -1.05 -2.12
C THR A 91 -2.03 0.00 -3.04
N ALA A 92 -2.79 0.97 -2.50
CA ALA A 92 -3.29 2.10 -3.29
C ALA A 92 -2.14 2.96 -3.87
N ALA A 93 -1.10 3.22 -3.07
CA ALA A 93 0.09 3.93 -3.54
C ALA A 93 0.83 3.16 -4.63
N GLY A 94 0.97 1.84 -4.49
CA GLY A 94 1.57 0.98 -5.52
C GLY A 94 0.79 1.01 -6.84
N ILE A 95 -0.55 0.95 -6.77
CA ILE A 95 -1.43 1.07 -7.95
C ILE A 95 -1.28 2.44 -8.61
N TRP A 96 -1.24 3.52 -7.81
CA TRP A 96 -1.06 4.88 -8.31
C TRP A 96 0.28 5.06 -9.04
N ILE A 97 1.37 4.56 -8.45
CA ILE A 97 2.72 4.60 -9.05
C ILE A 97 2.77 3.77 -10.34
N GLY A 98 2.12 2.59 -10.36
CA GLY A 98 2.09 1.73 -11.54
C GLY A 98 1.27 2.27 -12.70
N TYR A 99 0.20 3.04 -12.44
CA TYR A 99 -0.67 3.59 -13.47
C TYR A 99 -0.02 4.74 -14.27
N ASN A 100 0.87 5.51 -13.64
CA ASN A 100 1.51 6.66 -14.27
C ASN A 100 3.04 6.52 -14.17
N PRO A 101 3.66 5.63 -14.97
CA PRO A 101 5.10 5.46 -14.93
C PRO A 101 5.77 6.80 -15.29
N PRO A 102 6.58 7.39 -14.39
CA PRO A 102 7.35 8.58 -14.72
C PRO A 102 8.29 8.26 -15.89
N ALA A 103 8.56 9.22 -16.78
CA ALA A 103 9.37 9.03 -18.01
C ALA A 103 10.75 8.34 -17.80
N ALA A 104 11.26 8.30 -16.56
CA ALA A 104 12.41 7.50 -16.17
C ALA A 104 12.23 5.97 -16.34
N PHE A 105 10.99 5.46 -16.33
CA PHE A 105 10.67 4.05 -16.56
C PHE A 105 10.84 3.62 -18.03
N ASP A 106 10.64 4.55 -18.97
CA ASP A 106 10.89 4.29 -20.39
C ASP A 106 12.39 4.08 -20.62
N THR A 107 13.23 4.96 -20.07
CA THR A 107 14.70 4.82 -20.17
C THR A 107 15.22 3.58 -19.44
N PHE A 108 14.60 3.19 -18.31
CA PHE A 108 14.98 1.98 -17.58
C PHE A 108 14.57 0.70 -18.33
N SER A 109 13.37 0.66 -18.92
CA SER A 109 12.93 -0.45 -19.77
C SER A 109 13.79 -0.56 -21.04
N GLU A 110 14.08 0.56 -21.69
CA GLU A 110 14.92 0.62 -22.89
C GLU A 110 16.40 0.30 -22.61
N THR A 111 16.87 0.43 -21.36
CA THR A 111 18.24 0.00 -20.99
C THR A 111 18.27 -1.46 -20.57
N PHE A 112 17.28 -1.93 -19.80
CA PHE A 112 17.30 -3.25 -19.17
C PHE A 112 16.66 -4.35 -20.03
N VAL A 113 15.46 -4.10 -20.57
CA VAL A 113 14.80 -4.99 -21.55
C VAL A 113 15.45 -4.81 -22.92
N GLY A 114 15.68 -3.54 -23.27
CA GLY A 114 16.75 -3.01 -24.11
C GLY A 114 18.00 -3.86 -24.40
N GLY A 115 18.92 -3.79 -23.46
CA GLY A 115 20.23 -4.42 -23.58
C GLY A 115 20.14 -5.94 -23.62
N SER A 116 19.10 -6.55 -23.04
CA SER A 116 18.95 -8.00 -23.03
C SER A 116 18.51 -8.57 -24.39
N TYR A 117 17.70 -7.85 -25.18
CA TYR A 117 17.45 -8.25 -26.57
C TYR A 117 18.67 -8.01 -27.48
N ALA A 118 19.47 -6.97 -27.22
CA ALA A 118 20.65 -6.67 -28.03
C ALA A 118 21.76 -7.73 -27.86
N LEU A 119 21.98 -8.19 -26.64
CA LEU A 119 22.96 -9.24 -26.33
C LEU A 119 22.57 -10.62 -26.90
N THR A 120 21.27 -10.91 -27.04
CA THR A 120 20.77 -12.18 -27.58
C THR A 120 20.56 -12.15 -29.10
N ALA A 121 20.22 -10.99 -29.67
CA ALA A 121 20.15 -10.80 -31.12
C ALA A 121 21.53 -10.91 -31.79
N ASP A 122 22.57 -10.35 -31.17
CA ASP A 122 23.95 -10.42 -31.69
C ASP A 122 24.49 -11.87 -31.64
N ASP A 123 24.24 -12.60 -30.54
CA ASP A 123 24.68 -13.99 -30.36
C ASP A 123 23.89 -14.99 -31.23
N SER A 124 22.61 -14.73 -31.48
CA SER A 124 21.79 -15.57 -32.36
C SER A 124 22.08 -15.38 -33.86
N LEU A 125 22.42 -14.16 -34.32
CA LEU A 125 22.92 -13.94 -35.68
C LEU A 125 24.31 -14.57 -35.89
N SER A 126 25.15 -14.58 -34.86
CA SER A 126 26.44 -15.28 -34.81
C SER A 126 26.28 -16.81 -34.92
N MET A 127 25.35 -17.41 -34.16
CA MET A 127 25.07 -18.85 -34.28
C MET A 127 24.40 -19.21 -35.60
N ALA A 128 23.48 -18.37 -36.12
CA ALA A 128 22.79 -18.61 -37.38
C ALA A 128 23.72 -18.52 -38.61
N SER A 129 24.72 -17.64 -38.58
CA SER A 129 25.76 -17.57 -39.62
C SER A 129 26.85 -18.65 -39.48
N SER A 130 26.96 -19.27 -38.31
CA SER A 130 27.84 -20.42 -38.03
C SER A 130 27.21 -21.77 -38.39
N LEU A 131 25.92 -21.79 -38.75
CA LEU A 131 25.31 -23.00 -39.30
C LEU A 131 25.91 -23.26 -40.70
N PRO A 132 26.59 -24.40 -40.92
CA PRO A 132 27.13 -24.72 -42.24
C PRO A 132 25.98 -24.80 -43.26
N ASP A 133 26.15 -24.16 -44.42
CA ASP A 133 25.18 -24.21 -45.52
C ASP A 133 24.88 -25.66 -45.92
N TYR A 134 23.78 -26.21 -45.41
CA TYR A 134 23.30 -27.55 -45.75
C TYR A 134 22.71 -27.61 -47.16
N ALA A 135 22.86 -26.55 -47.96
CA ALA A 135 22.48 -26.50 -49.36
C ALA A 135 23.13 -27.63 -50.17
N PHE A 136 24.29 -28.14 -49.75
CA PHE A 136 24.94 -29.30 -50.37
C PHE A 136 24.23 -30.64 -50.11
N LEU A 137 23.38 -30.74 -49.08
CA LEU A 137 22.56 -31.94 -48.77
C LEU A 137 21.22 -31.95 -49.52
N LEU A 138 20.81 -30.81 -50.10
CA LEU A 138 19.60 -30.69 -50.92
C LEU A 138 19.89 -30.59 -52.44
N SER A 139 21.15 -30.55 -52.88
CA SER A 139 21.48 -30.73 -54.30
C SER A 139 21.51 -32.24 -54.63
N ASP A 140 20.33 -32.74 -55.01
CA ASP A 140 19.96 -33.92 -55.82
C ASP A 140 21.13 -34.71 -56.46
N SER A 141 21.16 -36.05 -56.37
CA SER A 141 20.44 -37.04 -57.23
C SER A 141 20.66 -36.86 -58.72
#